data_AF-A0A1M7ADR5-F1
#
_entry.id   AF-A0A1M7ADR5-F1
#
_cell.length_a   1.000
_cell.length_b   1.000
_cell.length_c   1.000
_cell.angle_alpha   90.00
_cell.angle_beta   90.00
_cell.angle_gamma   90.00
#
_symmetry.space_group_name_H-M   'P 1'
#
loop_
_entity.id
_entity.type
_entity.pdbx_description
1 polymer ?
#
loop_
_entity_poly.entity_id
_entity_poly.type
_entity_poly.pdbx_seq_one_letter_code
_entity_poly.pdbx_strand_id
1 'polypeptide(L)'
;MKSSQDFLKAAVRIQDERARDYDKPEGERSMAATVQAFNAITGQSLTEAHGWLLLETLKNVRLFTAAGFHFDSALDGVSYSSLKAEAKARES
;
A
#
# COMPACT_ATOMS: atom_id res chain seq x y z
N MET A 1 7.68 -7.39 22.09
CA MET A 1 7.28 -6.25 21.22
C MET A 1 7.97 -6.43 19.88
N LYS A 2 7.28 -6.22 18.75
CA LYS A 2 7.93 -6.26 17.42
C LYS A 2 8.81 -5.02 17.23
N SER A 3 10.00 -5.21 16.68
CA SER A 3 10.92 -4.12 16.31
C SER A 3 10.51 -3.51 14.97
N SER A 4 11.07 -2.33 14.66
CA SER A 4 10.93 -1.71 13.33
C SER A 4 11.34 -2.66 12.20
N GLN A 5 12.43 -3.41 12.38
CA GLN A 5 12.90 -4.38 11.38
C GLN A 5 11.93 -5.54 11.17
N ASP A 6 11.19 -5.95 12.21
CA ASP A 6 10.19 -7.01 12.08
C ASP A 6 9.02 -6.59 11.19
N PHE A 7 8.62 -5.31 11.25
CA PHE A 7 7.59 -4.78 10.35
C PHE A 7 8.07 -4.69 8.91
N LEU A 8 9.31 -4.24 8.68
CA LEU A 8 9.90 -4.22 7.33
C LEU A 8 9.94 -5.62 6.70
N LYS A 9 10.46 -6.61 7.44
CA LYS A 9 10.51 -8.01 6.97
C LYS A 9 9.11 -8.58 6.73
N ALA A 10 8.13 -8.22 7.56
CA ALA A 10 6.76 -8.65 7.37
C ALA A 10 6.11 -8.01 6.14
N ALA A 11 6.40 -6.74 5.86
CA ALA A 11 5.88 -6.02 4.69
C ALA A 11 6.39 -6.65 3.39
N VAL A 12 7.69 -6.96 3.32
CA VAL A 12 8.30 -7.69 2.19
C VAL A 12 7.55 -9.00 1.95
N ARG A 13 7.41 -9.85 2.99
CA ARG A 13 6.72 -11.14 2.85
C ARG A 13 5.29 -10.99 2.33
N ILE A 14 4.52 -10.03 2.85
CA ILE A 14 3.13 -9.84 2.42
C ILE A 14 3.06 -9.36 0.96
N GLN A 15 3.98 -8.50 0.53
CA GLN A 15 4.04 -8.10 -0.88
C GLN A 15 4.38 -9.30 -1.78
N ASP A 16 5.32 -10.15 -1.37
CA ASP A 16 5.69 -11.37 -2.10
C ASP A 16 4.54 -12.39 -2.15
N GLU A 17 3.78 -12.53 -1.07
CA GLU A 17 2.59 -13.39 -1.01
C GLU A 17 1.51 -12.87 -1.97
N ARG A 18 1.19 -11.57 -1.93
CA ARG A 18 0.22 -10.97 -2.84
C ARG A 18 0.65 -11.05 -4.30
N ALA A 19 1.93 -10.85 -4.60
CA ALA A 19 2.47 -11.00 -5.96
C ALA A 19 2.30 -12.44 -6.50
N ARG A 20 2.50 -13.44 -5.64
CA ARG A 20 2.29 -14.87 -5.96
C ARG A 20 0.81 -15.21 -6.17
N ASP A 21 -0.06 -14.74 -5.28
CA ASP A 21 -1.50 -15.03 -5.36
C ASP A 21 -2.15 -14.48 -6.65
N TYR A 22 -1.56 -13.44 -7.24
CA TYR A 22 -2.03 -12.84 -8.49
C TYR A 22 -1.27 -13.29 -9.75
N ASP A 23 -0.29 -14.19 -9.63
CA ASP A 23 0.59 -14.63 -10.72
C ASP A 23 1.21 -13.46 -11.50
N LYS A 24 1.57 -12.37 -10.78
CA LYS A 24 2.16 -11.17 -11.37
C LYS A 24 3.67 -11.16 -11.14
N PRO A 25 4.50 -11.57 -12.13
CA PRO A 25 5.96 -11.59 -11.98
C PRO A 25 6.55 -10.19 -11.73
N GLU A 26 5.81 -9.13 -12.05
CA GLU A 26 6.21 -7.73 -11.86
C GLU A 26 5.82 -7.16 -10.48
N GLY A 27 5.21 -7.96 -9.59
CA GLY A 27 4.82 -7.56 -8.24
C GLY A 27 3.38 -7.03 -8.12
N GLU A 28 3.10 -6.32 -7.03
CA GLU A 28 1.76 -5.77 -6.73
C GLU A 28 1.41 -4.62 -7.70
N ARG A 29 0.39 -4.83 -8.54
CA ARG A 29 -0.06 -3.87 -9.58
C ARG A 29 -1.55 -3.54 -9.50
N SER A 30 -2.23 -3.87 -8.40
CA SER A 30 -3.65 -3.54 -8.24
C SER A 30 -3.90 -2.03 -8.26
N MET A 31 -3.01 -1.23 -7.66
CA MET A 31 -3.24 0.21 -7.49
C MET A 31 -3.31 0.97 -8.81
N ALA A 32 -2.45 0.68 -9.78
CA ALA A 32 -2.48 1.35 -11.08
C ALA A 32 -3.84 1.12 -11.78
N ALA A 33 -4.31 -0.13 -11.78
CA ALA A 33 -5.63 -0.48 -12.33
C ALA A 33 -6.78 0.17 -11.54
N THR A 34 -6.69 0.19 -10.20
CA THR A 34 -7.68 0.85 -9.33
C THR A 34 -7.77 2.35 -9.63
N VAL A 35 -6.64 3.04 -9.73
CA VAL A 35 -6.59 4.48 -10.03
C VAL A 35 -7.12 4.77 -11.43
N GLN A 36 -6.76 3.95 -12.42
CA GLN A 36 -7.29 4.10 -13.78
C GLN A 36 -8.81 4.00 -13.80
N ALA A 37 -9.38 2.99 -13.15
CA ALA A 37 -10.83 2.82 -13.05
C ALA A 37 -11.48 3.98 -12.26
N PHE A 38 -10.88 4.39 -11.15
CA PHE A 38 -11.37 5.50 -10.33
C PHE A 38 -11.42 6.81 -11.12
N ASN A 39 -10.35 7.13 -11.86
CA ASN A 39 -10.29 8.31 -12.71
C ASN A 39 -11.38 8.27 -13.80
N ALA A 40 -11.58 7.11 -14.44
CA ALA A 40 -12.62 6.94 -15.46
C ALA A 40 -14.04 7.15 -14.90
N ILE A 41 -14.31 6.68 -13.68
CA ILE A 41 -15.62 6.81 -13.03
C ILE A 41 -15.89 8.25 -12.57
N THR A 42 -14.87 8.93 -12.05
CA THR A 42 -15.03 10.19 -11.31
C THR A 42 -14.61 11.43 -12.09
N GLY A 43 -13.97 11.27 -13.26
CA GLY A 43 -13.38 12.37 -14.03
C GLY A 43 -12.14 12.98 -13.39
N GLN A 44 -11.53 12.31 -12.40
CA GLN A 44 -10.32 12.76 -11.72
C GLN A 44 -9.06 12.36 -12.48
N SER A 45 -7.92 12.93 -12.06
CA SER A 45 -6.60 12.63 -12.63
C SER A 45 -5.60 12.30 -11.51
N LEU A 46 -5.86 11.21 -10.80
CA LEU A 46 -4.95 10.68 -9.78
C LEU A 46 -3.85 9.82 -10.42
N THR A 47 -2.68 9.76 -9.79
CA THR A 47 -1.58 8.86 -10.16
C THR A 47 -1.60 7.64 -9.25
N GLU A 48 -0.83 6.60 -9.58
CA GLU A 48 -0.67 5.43 -8.72
C GLU A 48 -0.18 5.83 -7.31
N ALA A 49 0.76 6.79 -7.22
CA ALA A 49 1.27 7.29 -5.94
C ALA A 49 0.17 7.98 -5.11
N HIS A 50 -0.77 8.72 -5.74
CA HIS A 50 -1.94 9.27 -5.04
C HIS A 50 -2.82 8.18 -4.44
N GLY A 51 -3.01 7.06 -5.14
CA GLY A 51 -3.76 5.92 -4.64
C GLY A 51 -3.11 5.27 -3.41
N TRP A 52 -1.80 5.04 -3.44
CA TRP A 52 -1.07 4.52 -2.28
C TRP A 52 -1.09 5.49 -1.09
N LEU A 53 -0.93 6.80 -1.33
CA LEU A 53 -1.03 7.83 -0.30
C LEU A 53 -2.41 7.80 0.39
N LEU A 54 -3.49 7.63 -0.38
CA LEU A 54 -4.84 7.53 0.16
C LEU A 54 -4.98 6.29 1.07
N LEU A 55 -4.52 5.12 0.63
CA LEU A 55 -4.62 3.90 1.43
C LEU A 55 -3.71 3.93 2.67
N GLU A 56 -2.50 4.49 2.57
CA GLU A 56 -1.63 4.73 3.72
C GLU A 56 -2.32 5.64 4.75
N THR A 57 -2.95 6.72 4.29
CA THR A 57 -3.74 7.63 5.15
C THR A 57 -4.87 6.88 5.85
N LEU A 58 -5.62 6.03 5.12
CA LEU A 58 -6.67 5.19 5.72
C LEU A 58 -6.12 4.25 6.80
N LYS A 59 -4.95 3.63 6.58
CA LYS A 59 -4.33 2.73 7.56
C LYS A 59 -3.84 3.48 8.79
N ASN A 60 -3.27 4.67 8.62
CA ASN A 60 -2.92 5.55 9.72
C ASN A 60 -4.15 5.93 10.55
N VAL A 61 -5.23 6.40 9.93
CA VAL A 61 -6.48 6.72 10.64
C VAL A 61 -6.94 5.52 11.47
N ARG A 62 -7.02 4.32 10.87
CA ARG A 62 -7.42 3.10 11.60
C ARG A 62 -6.48 2.74 12.75
N LEU A 63 -5.17 2.92 12.58
CA LEU A 63 -4.19 2.63 13.62
C LEU A 63 -4.37 3.56 14.83
N PHE A 64 -4.60 4.85 14.58
CA PHE A 64 -4.72 5.86 15.63
C PHE A 64 -6.10 5.93 16.28
N THR A 65 -7.14 5.38 15.65
CA THR A 65 -8.50 5.37 16.22
C THR A 65 -8.92 4.02 16.80
N ALA A 66 -8.11 2.97 16.63
CA ALA A 66 -8.40 1.67 17.23
C ALA A 66 -8.30 1.72 18.77
N ALA A 67 -9.13 0.92 19.46
CA ALA A 67 -9.12 0.81 20.93
C ALA A 67 -7.80 0.26 21.49
N GLY A 68 -6.95 -0.31 20.63
CA GLY A 68 -5.63 -0.82 20.97
C GLY A 68 -4.77 -0.96 19.71
N PHE A 69 -3.58 -1.56 19.85
CA PHE A 69 -2.66 -1.68 18.73
C PHE A 69 -3.22 -2.59 17.63
N HIS A 70 -3.51 -2.00 16.47
CA HIS A 70 -4.03 -2.73 15.31
C HIS A 70 -2.88 -3.12 14.36
N PHE A 71 -2.37 -4.35 14.52
CA PHE A 71 -1.20 -4.84 13.81
C PHE A 71 -1.31 -4.73 12.28
N ASP A 72 -2.45 -5.13 11.71
CA ASP A 72 -2.66 -5.10 10.25
C ASP A 72 -2.58 -3.67 9.71
N SER A 73 -3.10 -2.68 10.43
CA SER A 73 -2.99 -1.28 10.03
C SER A 73 -1.54 -0.80 10.03
N ALA A 74 -0.77 -1.16 11.07
CA ALA A 74 0.63 -0.80 11.14
C ALA A 74 1.45 -1.46 10.02
N LEU A 75 1.19 -2.74 9.74
CA LEU A 75 1.89 -3.50 8.71
C LEU A 75 1.53 -3.03 7.29
N ASP A 76 0.25 -2.83 7.00
CA ASP A 76 -0.19 -2.28 5.72
C ASP A 76 0.34 -0.86 5.52
N GLY A 77 0.45 -0.04 6.58
CA GLY A 77 1.06 1.29 6.49
C GLY A 77 2.50 1.23 5.99
N VAL A 78 3.33 0.34 6.55
CA VAL A 78 4.71 0.13 6.08
C VAL A 78 4.75 -0.37 4.63
N SER A 79 3.91 -1.36 4.31
CA SER A 79 3.81 -1.91 2.96
C SER A 79 3.43 -0.85 1.93
N TYR A 80 2.36 -0.09 2.18
CA TYR A 80 1.88 0.95 1.27
C TYR A 80 2.85 2.11 1.14
N SER A 81 3.59 2.46 2.20
CA SER A 81 4.62 3.49 2.11
C SER A 81 5.74 3.10 1.14
N SER A 82 6.16 1.82 1.14
CA SER A 82 7.16 1.33 0.19
C SER A 82 6.66 1.28 -1.26
N LEU A 83 5.42 0.82 -1.49
CA LEU A 83 4.80 0.81 -2.82
C LEU A 83 4.56 2.23 -3.36
N LYS A 84 4.17 3.16 -2.49
CA LYS A 84 4.09 4.60 -2.80
C LYS A 84 5.45 5.14 -3.24
N ALA A 85 6.52 4.79 -2.53
CA ALA A 85 7.87 5.24 -2.88
C ALA A 85 8.30 4.70 -4.26
N GLU A 86 8.06 3.42 -4.55
CA GLU A 86 8.29 2.82 -5.88
C GLU A 86 7.49 3.53 -6.97
N ALA A 87 6.18 3.72 -6.76
CA ALA A 87 5.32 4.41 -7.72
C ALA A 87 5.78 5.85 -7.96
N LYS A 88 6.17 6.58 -6.90
CA LYS A 88 6.65 7.97 -7.02
C LYS A 88 8.00 8.06 -7.72
N ALA A 89 8.90 7.10 -7.49
CA ALA A 89 10.18 7.03 -8.18
C ALA A 89 10.03 6.80 -9.69
N ARG A 90 8.98 6.09 -10.14
CA ARG A 90 8.66 5.93 -11.56
C ARG A 90 8.11 7.19 -12.24
N GLU A 91 7.54 8.11 -11.47
CA GLU A 91 7.05 9.41 -11.99
C GLU A 91 8.17 10.44 -12.19
N SER A 92 9.39 10.12 -11.73
CA SER A 92 10.54 11.04 -11.68
C SER A 92 11.34 11.09 -12.97
#